data_AF-A0A3D1XYL7-F1
#
_entry.id   AF-A0A3D1XYL7-F1
#
_cell.length_a   1.000
_cell.length_b   1.000
_cell.length_c   1.000
_cell.angle_alpha   90.00
_cell.angle_beta   90.00
_cell.angle_gamma   90.00
#
_symmetry.space_group_name_H-M   'P 1'
#
loop_
_entity.id
_entity.type
_entity.pdbx_description
1 polymer ?
#
loop_
_entity_poly.entity_id
_entity_poly.type
_entity_poly.pdbx_seq_one_letter_code
_entity_poly.pdbx_strand_id
1 'polypeptide(L)' 'MERLVGKNILIIIPKDYYMERELDPVVESMKSEGANVLVASNKLKEAVGMKGGRTTPDVLIVDAIEGITGDS' A
#
# COMPACT_ATOMS: atom_id res chain seq x y z
N MET A 1 19.47 11.45 -6.59
CA MET A 1 19.36 10.27 -7.48
C MET A 1 18.30 9.38 -6.88
N GLU A 2 17.18 9.21 -7.57
CA GLU A 2 16.07 8.34 -7.16
C GLU A 2 16.54 6.88 -7.22
N ARG A 3 16.47 6.16 -6.09
CA ARG A 3 17.09 4.83 -5.94
C ARG A 3 16.15 3.68 -6.29
N LEU A 4 14.85 3.94 -6.33
CA LEU A 4 13.80 2.93 -6.47
C LEU A 4 13.04 3.04 -7.80
N VAL A 5 13.57 3.81 -8.75
CA VAL A 5 12.99 3.94 -10.10
C VAL A 5 12.74 2.58 -10.72
N GLY A 6 11.50 2.36 -11.18
CA GLY A 6 11.06 1.11 -11.81
C GLY A 6 10.84 -0.06 -10.84
N LYS A 7 10.97 0.15 -9.53
CA LYS A 7 10.59 -0.84 -8.52
C LYS A 7 9.11 -0.72 -8.19
N ASN A 8 8.45 -1.86 -8.06
CA ASN A 8 7.06 -1.95 -7.60
C ASN A 8 7.08 -2.43 -6.14
N ILE A 9 6.39 -1.71 -5.26
CA ILE A 9 6.29 -2.00 -3.83
C ILE A 9 4.82 -2.15 -3.48
N LEU A 10 4.47 -3.30 -2.90
CA LEU A 10 3.15 -3.55 -2.35
C LEU A 10 3.22 -3.43 -0.83
N ILE A 11 2.41 -2.54 -0.26
CA ILE A 11 2.26 -2.38 1.20
C ILE A 11 0.87 -2.89 1.57
N ILE A 12 0.80 -3.80 2.54
CA ILE A 12 -0.47 -4.38 2.99
C ILE A 12 -0.86 -3.73 4.33
N ILE A 13 -2.08 -3.20 4.40
CA ILE A 13 -2.65 -2.63 5.63
C ILE A 13 -3.98 -3.30 6.00
N PRO A 14 -4.29 -3.41 7.31
CA PRO A 14 -5.63 -3.76 7.72
C PRO A 14 -6.61 -2.65 7.32
N LYS A 15 -7.87 -3.01 7.11
CA LYS A 15 -8.93 -2.03 6.87
C LYS A 15 -9.10 -1.07 8.05
N ASP A 16 -9.04 -1.60 9.26
CA ASP A 16 -9.27 -0.84 10.48
C ASP A 16 -8.02 -0.93 11.35
N TYR A 17 -7.70 0.17 12.03
CA TYR A 17 -6.62 0.30 13.00
C TYR A 17 -5.20 0.17 12.41
N TYR A 18 -4.96 0.62 11.18
CA TYR A 18 -3.57 0.80 10.71
C TYR A 18 -2.89 1.96 11.47
N MET A 19 -1.57 1.89 11.66
CA MET A 19 -0.80 2.95 12.31
C MET A 19 -0.32 3.97 11.26
N GLU A 20 -0.95 5.14 11.22
CA GLU A 20 -0.65 6.20 10.25
C GLU A 20 0.82 6.62 10.29
N ARG A 21 1.37 6.75 11.50
CA ARG A 21 2.78 7.13 11.73
C ARG A 21 3.79 6.11 11.20
N GLU A 22 3.38 4.88 10.95
CA GLU A 22 4.22 3.86 10.33
C GLU A 22 4.03 3.84 8.81
N LEU A 23 2.79 4.01 8.33
CA LEU A 23 2.47 3.95 6.90
C LEU A 23 2.94 5.18 6.13
N ASP A 24 2.52 6.37 6.59
CA ASP A 24 2.64 7.61 5.85
C ASP A 24 4.11 7.95 5.49
N PRO A 25 5.07 7.94 6.44
CA PRO A 25 6.46 8.27 6.10
C PRO A 25 7.09 7.23 5.18
N VAL A 26 6.68 5.96 5.26
CA VAL A 26 7.18 4.90 4.38
C VAL A 26 6.68 5.12 2.96
N VAL A 27 5.38 5.36 2.79
CA VAL A 27 4.79 5.63 1.47
C VAL A 27 5.42 6.88 0.84
N GLU A 28 5.54 7.96 1.60
CA GLU A 28 6.14 9.22 1.13
C GLU A 28 7.60 9.02 0.73
N SER A 29 8.42 8.39 1.58
CA SER A 29 9.83 8.13 1.31
C SER A 29 10.00 7.27 0.04
N MET A 30 9.27 6.17 -0.08
CA MET A 30 9.38 5.25 -1.23
C MET A 30 8.97 5.93 -2.53
N LYS A 31 7.87 6.69 -2.53
CA LYS A 31 7.44 7.47 -3.70
C LYS A 31 8.45 8.54 -4.08
N SER A 32 9.03 9.25 -3.09
CA SER A 32 10.07 10.27 -3.35
C SER A 32 11.37 9.69 -3.93
N GLU A 33 11.63 8.39 -3.72
CA GLU A 33 12.74 7.67 -4.32
C GLU A 33 12.41 7.06 -5.70
N GLY A 34 11.23 7.34 -6.26
CA GLY A 34 10.82 6.93 -7.60
C GLY A 34 10.15 5.54 -7.67
N ALA A 35 9.77 4.96 -6.54
CA ALA A 35 9.07 3.68 -6.51
C ALA A 35 7.60 3.81 -6.93
N ASN A 36 7.08 2.79 -7.60
CA ASN A 36 5.65 2.58 -7.78
C ASN A 36 5.10 1.88 -6.53
N VAL A 37 4.43 2.62 -5.65
CA VAL A 37 3.87 2.08 -4.39
C VAL A 37 2.37 1.88 -4.52
N LEU A 38 1.91 0.67 -4.21
CA LEU A 38 0.49 0.31 -4.08
C LEU A 38 0.19 -0.07 -2.63
N VAL A 39 -0.89 0.47 -2.07
CA VAL A 39 -1.42 0.11 -0.76
C VAL A 39 -2.58 -0.87 -0.95
N ALA A 40 -2.41 -2.11 -0.49
CA ALA A 40 -3.42 -3.14 -0.53
C ALA A 40 -4.14 -3.30 0.81
N SER A 41 -5.42 -3.63 0.74
CA SER A 41 -6.19 -4.04 1.92
C SER A 41 -7.18 -5.16 1.58
N ASN A 42 -7.85 -5.71 2.58
CA ASN A 42 -8.86 -6.74 2.37
C ASN A 42 -10.20 -6.19 1.82
N LYS A 43 -10.36 -4.86 1.74
CA LYS A 43 -11.53 -4.20 1.13
C LYS A 43 -11.11 -2.92 0.40
N LEU A 44 -11.71 -2.66 -0.78
CA LEU A 44 -11.64 -1.38 -1.49
C LEU A 44 -12.65 -0.37 -0.91
N LYS A 45 -12.48 -0.08 0.37
CA LYS A 45 -13.20 0.98 1.07
C LYS A 45 -12.18 1.69 1.94
N GLU A 46 -12.46 2.95 2.26
CA GLU A 46 -11.64 3.75 3.16
C GLU A 46 -11.20 2.93 4.39
N ALA A 47 -9.89 2.85 4.57
CA ALA A 47 -9.26 2.26 5.72
C ALA A 47 -9.14 3.34 6.79
N VAL A 48 -9.42 2.97 8.04
CA VAL A 48 -9.45 3.91 9.18
C VAL A 48 -8.28 3.58 10.09
N GLY A 49 -7.42 4.57 10.34
CA GLY A 49 -6.24 4.41 11.17
C GLY A 49 -6.52 4.59 12.67
N MET A 50 -5.54 4.25 13.49
CA MET A 50 -5.65 4.28 14.96
C MET A 50 -5.84 5.69 15.53
N LYS A 51 -5.46 6.73 14.79
CA LYS A 51 -5.56 8.13 15.20
C LYS A 51 -6.59 8.92 14.38
N GLY A 52 -7.46 8.21 13.65
CA GLY A 52 -8.53 8.80 12.85
C GLY A 52 -8.09 9.22 11.44
N GLY A 53 -6.85 8.90 11.05
CA GLY A 53 -6.41 9.04 9.67
C GLY A 53 -7.18 8.09 8.76
N ARG A 54 -7.22 8.43 7.48
CA ARG A 54 -7.97 7.70 6.47
C ARG A 54 -7.14 7.57 5.22
N THR A 55 -7.13 6.39 4.63
CA THR A 55 -6.52 6.16 3.33
C THR A 55 -7.40 5.22 2.52
N THR A 56 -7.45 5.42 1.20
CA THR A 56 -8.15 4.50 0.31
C THR A 56 -7.12 3.52 -0.25
N PRO A 57 -7.27 2.20 0.01
CA PRO A 57 -6.40 1.21 -0.60
C PRO A 57 -6.52 1.25 -2.13
N ASP A 58 -5.39 1.13 -2.81
CA ASP A 58 -5.30 1.12 -4.27
C ASP A 58 -5.84 -0.19 -4.86
N VAL A 59 -5.64 -1.31 -4.16
CA VAL A 59 -5.98 -2.67 -4.64
C VAL A 59 -6.47 -3.58 -3.51
N LEU A 60 -7.18 -4.66 -3.84
CA LEU A 60 -7.40 -5.74 -2.88
C LEU A 60 -6.13 -6.58 -2.74
N ILE A 61 -5.92 -7.13 -1.54
CA ILE A 61 -4.82 -8.09 -1.30
C ILE A 61 -4.90 -9.27 -2.29
N VAL A 62 -6.11 -9.78 -2.57
CA VAL A 62 -6.31 -10.91 -3.49
C VAL A 62 -5.96 -10.57 -4.93
N ASP A 63 -6.36 -9.39 -5.41
CA ASP A 63 -6.03 -8.93 -6.76
C ASP A 63 -4.53 -8.67 -6.92
N ALA A 64 -3.87 -8.20 -5.84
CA ALA A 64 -2.43 -7.93 -5.85
C ALA A 64 -1.56 -9.20 -5.88
N ILE A 65 -2.12 -10.36 -5.53
CA ILE A 65 -1.41 -11.66 -5.54
C ILE A 65 -1.86 -12.58 -6.68
N GLU A 66 -2.87 -12.20 -7.46
CA GLU A 66 -3.48 -13.05 -8.49
C GLU A 66 -2.46 -13.48 -9.56
N GLY A 67 -1.39 -12.70 -9.79
CA GLY A 67 -0.25 -13.07 -10.63
C GLY A 67 0.84 -13.95 -9.97
N ILE A 68 0.73 -14.26 -8.67
CA ILE A 68 1.68 -15.11 -7.91
C ILE A 68 1.11 -16.53 -7.75
N THR A 69 -0.21 -16.68 -7.65
CA THR A 69 -0.88 -17.97 -7.42
C THR A 69 -1.22 -18.76 -8.69
N GLY A 70 -0.89 -18.21 -9.86
CA GLY A 70 -1.06 -18.86 -11.15
C GLY A 70 -2.42 -18.59 -11.78
N ASP A 71 -2.43 -17.66 -12.73
CA ASP A 71 -3.27 -17.57 -13.93
C ASP A 71 -2.69 -16.38 -14.72
N SER A 72 -2.11 -16.50 -15.93
CA SER A 72 -2.19 -17.50 -17.01
C SER A 72 -0.81 -17.97 -17.48
#